data_AF-A0A1M7SPB7-F1
#
_entry.id   AF-A0A1M7SPB7-F1
#
_cell.length_a   1.000
_cell.length_b   1.000
_cell.length_c   1.000
_cell.angle_alpha   90.00
_cell.angle_beta   90.00
_cell.angle_gamma   90.00
#
_symmetry.space_group_name_H-M   'P 1'
#
loop_
_entity.id
_entity.type
_entity.pdbx_description
1 polymer ?
#
loop_
_entity_poly.entity_id
_entity_poly.type
_entity_poly.pdbx_seq_one_letter_code
_entity_poly.pdbx_strand_id
1 'polypeptide(L)'
;MRTEQGGDGPPGSSAGRRDASPRPADEDSAILAAALEVLEHAYQAFLNPHEFARLLEVWGGHVLALGPERAARLNARLERHLERALPVLEVNAERQLQGDVLGRAVSEQLRPAVAVSPSGLVIAANEAAERRLGLSEGDQLGEAHFAPGDWEAARAFMRAPPAADPSRRLTVRLMTPEGEPAPADLAMMPARAGQAPALLLRSFEMTLSPEARAVLTARFRLTEAETEVMQNLLGGRDAADIARARRTSVATVRTQIRSIREKTGARSQLDLVRLAASLCALDETRRAELATVAARMRRSYRPPARHELATLPDGRQVEHRRIGPPNGAPTLMLHGSLFGFALPDAFFETLTAAGRSLWIPARPGFGASSPLPDDAGLADEAQALLRYADHAGLGRFAVIAHGAAAPLGAALAQAAPERVESLALISGFLPDRPNAADVDTPPWQALVQIMARGTPRLLQLLCRAGAQMLRQIGARDFYRHAYSSAPADRAAVESGATLALMKVSFNMVLAQDLRGFAQDFKLAAEDWSALWRRTALPVALIHGDQPQAYDLALARRAAALAPNACVRPIEGAGQLAALTHPMPVAHETLRHLRAHARQPQL
;
A
#
# COMPACT_ATOMS: atom_id res chain seq x y z
N MET A 1 -43.46 -60.23 57.52
CA MET A 1 -42.34 -59.87 56.61
C MET A 1 -42.82 -60.16 55.19
N ARG A 2 -43.58 -59.24 54.56
CA ARG A 2 -43.17 -58.32 53.47
C ARG A 2 -42.31 -59.05 52.40
N THR A 3 -42.84 -59.56 51.28
CA THR A 3 -43.29 -58.88 50.01
C THR A 3 -42.20 -57.97 49.41
N GLU A 4 -41.88 -57.89 48.12
CA GLU A 4 -42.27 -58.50 46.84
C GLU A 4 -41.38 -57.87 45.74
N GLN A 5 -41.26 -58.55 44.58
CA GLN A 5 -41.17 -58.03 43.20
C GLN A 5 -39.97 -57.18 42.70
N GLY A 6 -39.37 -57.67 41.61
CA GLY A 6 -39.54 -57.01 40.29
C GLY A 6 -38.29 -56.54 39.54
N GLY A 7 -38.07 -57.08 38.33
CA GLY A 7 -37.60 -56.26 37.18
C GLY A 7 -36.37 -56.74 36.43
N ASP A 8 -36.55 -57.69 35.51
CA ASP A 8 -35.70 -57.86 34.32
C ASP A 8 -35.94 -56.71 33.33
N GLY A 9 -34.86 -56.12 32.81
CA GLY A 9 -34.88 -55.17 31.69
C GLY A 9 -33.55 -55.24 30.91
N PRO A 10 -33.54 -55.28 29.56
CA PRO A 10 -32.34 -55.51 28.78
C PRO A 10 -31.44 -54.27 28.73
N PRO A 11 -30.14 -54.42 28.42
CA PRO A 11 -29.18 -53.33 28.52
C PRO A 11 -29.41 -52.28 27.43
N GLY A 12 -29.47 -51.01 27.86
CA GLY A 12 -29.61 -49.85 27.00
C GLY A 12 -28.51 -49.77 25.96
N SER A 13 -28.92 -49.48 24.72
CA SER A 13 -28.04 -49.19 23.60
C SER A 13 -27.10 -48.03 23.96
N SER A 14 -25.80 -48.29 23.91
CA SER A 14 -24.78 -47.24 23.90
C SER A 14 -24.99 -46.37 22.66
N ALA A 15 -25.52 -45.17 22.88
CA ALA A 15 -25.51 -44.11 21.89
C ALA A 15 -24.05 -43.72 21.64
N GLY A 16 -23.42 -44.41 20.68
CA GLY A 16 -22.17 -44.00 20.09
C GLY A 16 -22.37 -42.61 19.51
N ARG A 17 -21.68 -41.61 20.08
CA ARG A 17 -21.44 -40.33 19.44
C ARG A 17 -20.77 -40.63 18.10
N ARG A 18 -21.56 -40.63 17.03
CA ARG A 18 -21.05 -40.63 15.66
C ARG A 18 -20.37 -39.29 15.47
N ASP A 19 -19.05 -39.35 15.33
CA ASP A 19 -18.23 -38.28 14.80
C ASP A 19 -18.75 -37.97 13.39
N ALA A 20 -19.58 -36.94 13.27
CA ALA A 20 -20.28 -36.60 12.05
C ALA A 20 -19.35 -35.80 11.14
N SER A 21 -18.43 -36.51 10.47
CA SER A 21 -17.77 -35.96 9.29
C SER A 21 -18.84 -35.69 8.22
N PRO A 22 -18.93 -34.48 7.65
CA PRO A 22 -19.96 -34.15 6.66
C PRO A 22 -19.88 -35.06 5.43
N ARG A 23 -21.02 -35.31 4.77
CA ARG A 23 -21.07 -36.14 3.55
C ARG A 23 -20.35 -35.44 2.39
N PRO A 24 -19.70 -36.16 1.45
CA PRO A 24 -18.92 -35.56 0.36
C PRO A 24 -19.69 -34.55 -0.51
N ALA A 25 -21.00 -34.74 -0.71
CA ALA A 25 -21.85 -33.84 -1.47
C ALA A 25 -22.13 -32.50 -0.74
N ASP A 26 -22.21 -32.52 0.60
CA ASP A 26 -22.36 -31.31 1.41
C ASP A 26 -21.03 -30.53 1.48
N GLU A 27 -19.90 -31.23 1.41
CA GLU A 27 -18.56 -30.62 1.40
C GLU A 27 -18.26 -29.83 0.12
N ASP A 28 -18.58 -30.37 -1.05
CA ASP A 28 -18.38 -29.67 -2.32
C ASP A 28 -19.32 -28.47 -2.46
N SER A 29 -20.51 -28.55 -1.85
CA SER A 29 -21.46 -27.43 -1.76
C SER A 29 -20.90 -26.28 -0.91
N ALA A 30 -20.29 -26.58 0.25
CA ALA A 30 -19.68 -25.57 1.10
C ALA A 30 -18.50 -24.85 0.44
N ILE A 31 -17.63 -25.59 -0.26
CA ILE A 31 -16.51 -24.99 -1.02
C ILE A 31 -17.03 -24.15 -2.18
N LEU A 32 -18.08 -24.58 -2.87
CA LEU A 32 -18.69 -23.82 -3.94
C LEU A 32 -19.30 -22.50 -3.44
N ALA A 33 -20.03 -22.55 -2.33
CA ALA A 33 -20.62 -21.35 -1.71
C ALA A 33 -19.53 -20.34 -1.32
N ALA A 34 -18.47 -20.81 -0.64
CA ALA A 34 -17.32 -19.97 -0.29
C ALA A 34 -16.65 -19.37 -1.54
N ALA A 35 -16.49 -20.15 -2.61
CA ALA A 35 -15.90 -19.67 -3.86
C ALA A 35 -16.72 -18.55 -4.52
N LEU A 36 -18.05 -18.66 -4.51
CA LEU A 36 -18.94 -17.64 -5.08
C LEU A 36 -18.86 -16.33 -4.30
N GLU A 37 -18.89 -16.41 -2.96
CA GLU A 37 -18.81 -15.23 -2.10
C GLU A 37 -17.46 -14.51 -2.23
N VAL A 38 -16.35 -15.27 -2.28
CA VAL A 38 -15.00 -14.69 -2.50
C VAL A 38 -14.91 -14.06 -3.88
N LEU A 39 -15.48 -14.66 -4.92
CA LEU A 39 -15.50 -14.07 -6.27
C LEU A 39 -16.29 -12.76 -6.30
N GLU A 40 -17.46 -12.70 -5.64
CA GLU A 40 -18.26 -11.47 -5.55
C GLU A 40 -17.46 -10.33 -4.93
N HIS A 41 -16.82 -10.58 -3.77
CA HIS A 41 -15.98 -9.59 -3.11
C HIS A 41 -14.73 -9.25 -3.92
N ALA A 42 -14.18 -10.21 -4.68
CA ALA A 42 -13.05 -9.95 -5.57
C ALA A 42 -13.45 -8.97 -6.69
N TYR A 43 -14.58 -9.19 -7.35
CA TYR A 43 -15.11 -8.26 -8.35
C TYR A 43 -15.43 -6.88 -7.76
N GLN A 44 -16.01 -6.81 -6.56
CA GLN A 44 -16.23 -5.55 -5.87
C GLN A 44 -14.93 -4.83 -5.54
N ALA A 45 -13.91 -5.54 -5.04
CA ALA A 45 -12.60 -4.97 -4.73
C ALA A 45 -11.86 -4.45 -5.96
N PHE A 46 -12.07 -5.06 -7.14
CA PHE A 46 -11.55 -4.54 -8.40
C PHE A 46 -12.22 -3.20 -8.81
N LEU A 47 -13.50 -3.02 -8.51
CA LEU A 47 -14.24 -1.79 -8.82
C LEU A 47 -14.06 -0.70 -7.75
N ASN A 48 -13.97 -1.10 -6.48
CA ASN A 48 -13.81 -0.23 -5.32
C ASN A 48 -12.64 -0.72 -4.44
N PRO A 49 -11.48 -0.04 -4.50
CA PRO A 49 -10.28 -0.42 -3.74
C PRO A 49 -10.46 -0.49 -2.23
N HIS A 50 -11.44 0.23 -1.67
CA HIS A 50 -11.73 0.21 -0.24
C HIS A 50 -12.29 -1.14 0.23
N GLU A 51 -12.85 -1.96 -0.67
CA GLU A 51 -13.36 -3.30 -0.35
C GLU A 51 -12.27 -4.38 -0.31
N PHE A 52 -11.01 -4.06 -0.67
CA PHE A 52 -9.94 -5.06 -0.70
C PHE A 52 -9.61 -5.61 0.69
N ALA A 53 -9.66 -4.78 1.74
CA ALA A 53 -9.49 -5.25 3.11
C ALA A 53 -10.58 -6.25 3.50
N ARG A 54 -11.82 -5.97 3.12
CA ARG A 54 -12.97 -6.85 3.34
C ARG A 54 -12.84 -8.17 2.57
N LEU A 55 -12.35 -8.14 1.33
CA LEU A 55 -12.04 -9.34 0.56
C LEU A 55 -11.05 -10.25 1.31
N LEU A 56 -9.98 -9.67 1.87
CA LEU A 56 -8.99 -10.43 2.65
C LEU A 56 -9.59 -11.07 3.90
N GLU A 57 -10.49 -10.35 4.59
CA GLU A 57 -11.19 -10.84 5.77
C GLU A 57 -12.14 -11.99 5.43
N VAL A 58 -13.01 -11.82 4.42
CA VAL A 58 -13.98 -12.85 4.00
C VAL A 58 -13.26 -14.10 3.52
N TRP A 59 -12.26 -13.93 2.65
CA TRP A 59 -11.52 -15.06 2.10
C TRP A 59 -10.68 -15.75 3.18
N GLY A 60 -9.99 -14.97 4.03
CA GLY A 60 -9.27 -15.51 5.19
C GLY A 60 -10.17 -16.26 6.16
N GLY A 61 -11.39 -15.76 6.41
CA GLY A 61 -12.39 -16.41 7.26
C GLY A 61 -12.81 -17.77 6.71
N HIS A 62 -13.09 -17.86 5.40
CA HIS A 62 -13.39 -19.14 4.74
C HIS A 62 -12.22 -20.11 4.81
N VAL A 63 -11.00 -19.61 4.62
CA VAL A 63 -9.78 -20.41 4.71
C VAL A 63 -9.60 -21.01 6.11
N LEU A 64 -9.83 -20.21 7.16
CA LEU A 64 -9.76 -20.68 8.54
C LEU A 64 -10.87 -21.69 8.87
N ALA A 65 -12.10 -21.43 8.43
CA ALA A 65 -13.26 -22.30 8.70
C ALA A 65 -13.19 -23.67 8.02
N LEU A 66 -12.64 -23.73 6.80
CA LEU A 66 -12.58 -24.95 5.99
C LEU A 66 -11.42 -25.89 6.43
N GLY A 67 -10.39 -25.35 7.05
CA GLY A 67 -9.13 -26.06 7.31
C GLY A 67 -8.25 -26.20 6.05
N PRO A 68 -6.98 -26.60 6.21
CA PRO A 68 -5.94 -26.42 5.19
C PRO A 68 -6.20 -27.19 3.88
N GLU A 69 -6.64 -28.44 3.94
CA GLU A 69 -6.88 -29.26 2.73
C GLU A 69 -8.05 -28.72 1.90
N ARG A 70 -9.17 -28.38 2.55
CA ARG A 70 -10.35 -27.85 1.87
C ARG A 70 -10.12 -26.42 1.37
N ALA A 71 -9.39 -25.60 2.12
CA ALA A 71 -8.96 -24.27 1.68
C ALA A 71 -8.05 -24.32 0.45
N ALA A 72 -7.18 -25.32 0.34
CA ALA A 72 -6.39 -25.53 -0.88
C ALA A 72 -7.27 -25.85 -2.10
N ARG A 73 -8.31 -26.67 -1.94
CA ARG A 73 -9.30 -26.95 -3.01
C ARG A 73 -10.08 -25.69 -3.41
N LEU A 74 -10.51 -24.88 -2.44
CA LEU A 74 -11.14 -23.58 -2.67
C LEU A 74 -10.24 -22.68 -3.52
N ASN A 75 -8.98 -22.49 -3.09
CA ASN A 75 -8.04 -21.62 -3.78
C ASN A 75 -7.70 -22.12 -5.18
N ALA A 76 -7.52 -23.43 -5.38
CA ALA A 76 -7.29 -24.00 -6.73
C ALA A 76 -8.49 -23.79 -7.66
N ARG A 77 -9.72 -23.77 -7.11
CA ARG A 77 -10.92 -23.43 -7.88
C ARG A 77 -10.93 -21.94 -8.24
N LEU A 78 -10.65 -21.06 -7.28
CA LEU A 78 -10.55 -19.62 -7.49
C LEU A 78 -9.47 -19.25 -8.50
N GLU A 79 -8.29 -19.87 -8.43
CA GLU A 79 -7.17 -19.65 -9.36
C GLU A 79 -7.61 -19.88 -10.80
N ARG A 80 -8.29 -21.00 -11.11
CA ARG A 80 -8.80 -21.27 -12.46
C ARG A 80 -9.84 -20.24 -12.96
N HIS A 81 -10.65 -19.70 -12.05
CA HIS A 81 -11.63 -18.68 -12.39
C HIS A 81 -10.97 -17.32 -12.60
N LEU A 82 -10.07 -16.94 -11.70
CA LEU A 82 -9.40 -15.66 -11.71
C LEU A 82 -8.36 -15.60 -12.84
N GLU A 83 -7.60 -16.65 -13.13
CA GLU A 83 -6.64 -16.70 -14.26
C GLU A 83 -7.28 -16.31 -15.60
N ARG A 84 -8.57 -16.61 -15.80
CA ARG A 84 -9.32 -16.25 -17.02
C ARG A 84 -9.81 -14.80 -17.01
N ALA A 85 -10.16 -14.27 -15.84
CA ALA A 85 -10.65 -12.89 -15.70
C ALA A 85 -9.52 -11.86 -15.56
N LEU A 86 -8.36 -12.30 -15.05
CA LEU A 86 -7.20 -11.51 -14.68
C LEU A 86 -6.64 -10.64 -15.80
N PRO A 87 -6.37 -11.15 -17.03
CA PRO A 87 -5.80 -10.32 -18.08
C PRO A 87 -6.73 -9.16 -18.46
N VAL A 88 -8.05 -9.35 -18.39
CA VAL A 88 -9.05 -8.30 -18.65
C VAL A 88 -9.08 -7.29 -17.51
N LEU A 89 -8.96 -7.77 -16.27
CA LEU A 89 -8.94 -6.93 -15.06
C LEU A 89 -7.62 -6.18 -14.88
N GLU A 90 -6.48 -6.79 -15.24
CA GLU A 90 -5.15 -6.17 -15.25
C GLU A 90 -5.05 -5.14 -16.37
N VAL A 91 -5.53 -5.45 -17.58
CA VAL A 91 -5.59 -4.45 -18.67
C VAL A 91 -6.52 -3.31 -18.31
N ASN A 92 -7.64 -3.55 -17.61
CA ASN A 92 -8.52 -2.48 -17.14
C ASN A 92 -7.95 -1.72 -15.93
N ALA A 93 -7.26 -2.37 -15.00
CA ALA A 93 -6.59 -1.70 -13.89
C ALA A 93 -5.38 -0.89 -14.38
N GLU A 94 -4.57 -1.43 -15.29
CA GLU A 94 -3.47 -0.74 -15.97
C GLU A 94 -4.00 0.36 -16.90
N ARG A 95 -5.11 0.17 -17.61
CA ARG A 95 -5.79 1.24 -18.37
C ARG A 95 -6.49 2.26 -17.48
N GLN A 96 -6.98 1.91 -16.28
CA GLN A 96 -7.45 2.89 -15.31
C GLN A 96 -6.28 3.62 -14.62
N LEU A 97 -5.13 2.96 -14.48
CA LEU A 97 -3.87 3.52 -13.96
C LEU A 97 -3.14 4.41 -14.98
N GLN A 98 -3.21 4.07 -16.27
CA GLN A 98 -2.55 4.77 -17.38
C GLN A 98 -3.51 5.69 -18.17
N GLY A 99 -4.81 5.41 -18.19
CA GLY A 99 -5.74 5.89 -19.21
C GLY A 99 -6.70 6.98 -18.80
N ASP A 100 -6.95 7.21 -17.50
CA ASP A 100 -7.76 8.37 -17.08
C ASP A 100 -6.90 9.53 -16.54
N VAL A 101 -5.82 9.84 -17.25
CA VAL A 101 -5.04 11.07 -17.03
C VAL A 101 -5.94 12.29 -17.25
N LEU A 102 -6.87 12.20 -18.19
CA LEU A 102 -7.81 13.27 -18.55
C LEU A 102 -8.86 13.52 -17.47
N GLY A 103 -9.59 12.49 -17.05
CA GLY A 103 -10.58 12.59 -15.98
C GLY A 103 -9.96 12.93 -14.63
N ARG A 104 -8.73 12.47 -14.31
CA ARG A 104 -7.99 12.98 -13.15
C ARG A 104 -7.60 14.46 -13.29
N ALA A 105 -7.03 14.86 -14.43
CA ALA A 105 -6.66 16.26 -14.66
C ALA A 105 -7.85 17.21 -14.58
N VAL A 106 -9.05 16.73 -14.95
CA VAL A 106 -10.33 17.46 -14.87
C VAL A 106 -10.90 17.46 -13.43
N SER A 107 -10.99 16.30 -12.79
CA SER A 107 -11.54 16.16 -11.43
C SER A 107 -10.69 16.82 -10.35
N GLU A 108 -9.38 16.94 -10.55
CA GLU A 108 -8.48 17.63 -9.62
C GLU A 108 -8.57 19.17 -9.71
N GLN A 109 -9.26 19.74 -10.71
CA GLN A 109 -9.44 21.19 -10.83
C GLN A 109 -10.40 21.72 -9.76
N LEU A 110 -10.06 22.84 -9.13
CA LEU A 110 -10.93 23.57 -8.18
C LEU A 110 -11.97 24.47 -8.86
N ARG A 111 -12.03 24.42 -10.19
CA ARG A 111 -12.87 25.24 -11.05
C ARG A 111 -13.70 24.33 -11.95
N PRO A 112 -14.87 24.78 -12.43
CA PRO A 112 -15.60 24.07 -13.48
C PRO A 112 -14.69 23.77 -14.66
N ALA A 113 -14.47 22.49 -14.94
CA ALA A 113 -13.54 22.04 -15.98
C ALA A 113 -14.11 20.85 -16.74
N VAL A 114 -13.87 20.85 -18.06
CA VAL A 114 -14.21 19.74 -18.95
C VAL A 114 -13.06 19.44 -19.90
N ALA A 115 -12.78 18.16 -20.12
CA ALA A 115 -11.91 17.70 -21.19
C ALA A 115 -12.75 17.45 -22.44
N VAL A 116 -12.32 17.99 -23.58
CA VAL A 116 -13.05 17.90 -24.84
C VAL A 116 -12.15 17.39 -25.96
N SER A 117 -12.75 16.60 -26.85
CA SER A 117 -12.07 16.14 -28.06
C SER A 117 -11.95 17.28 -29.09
N PRO A 118 -11.11 17.14 -30.14
CA PRO A 118 -11.06 18.08 -31.26
C PRO A 118 -12.39 18.23 -32.01
N SER A 119 -13.29 17.24 -31.88
CA SER A 119 -14.64 17.29 -32.45
C SER A 119 -15.65 18.00 -31.53
N GLY A 120 -15.25 18.39 -30.31
CA GLY A 120 -16.10 19.04 -29.32
C GLY A 120 -16.90 18.09 -28.43
N LEU A 121 -16.60 16.78 -28.44
CA LEU A 121 -17.22 15.81 -27.53
C LEU A 121 -16.61 15.99 -26.13
N VAL A 122 -17.44 16.09 -25.10
CA VAL A 122 -17.00 16.11 -23.70
C VAL A 122 -16.57 14.69 -23.31
N ILE A 123 -15.26 14.53 -23.09
CA ILE A 123 -14.61 13.27 -22.72
C ILE A 123 -14.65 13.06 -21.20
N ALA A 124 -14.60 14.15 -20.43
CA ALA A 124 -14.72 14.12 -18.97
C ALA A 124 -15.18 15.49 -18.44
N ALA A 125 -15.95 15.49 -17.36
CA ALA A 125 -16.40 16.69 -16.65
C ALA A 125 -16.19 16.51 -15.14
N ASN A 126 -15.91 17.61 -14.43
CA ASN A 126 -15.94 17.57 -12.96
C ASN A 126 -17.31 18.01 -12.42
N GLU A 127 -17.60 17.67 -11.17
CA GLU A 127 -18.87 17.99 -10.51
C GLU A 127 -19.18 19.50 -10.49
N ALA A 128 -18.16 20.36 -10.56
CA ALA A 128 -18.33 21.81 -10.67
C ALA A 128 -18.80 22.23 -12.07
N ALA A 129 -18.33 21.58 -13.14
CA ALA A 129 -18.79 21.79 -14.51
C ALA A 129 -20.24 21.34 -14.71
N GLU A 130 -20.61 20.17 -14.18
CA GLU A 130 -21.99 19.68 -14.26
C GLU A 130 -22.96 20.66 -13.58
N ARG A 131 -22.62 21.13 -12.38
CA ARG A 131 -23.47 22.05 -11.62
C ARG A 131 -23.51 23.46 -12.19
N ARG A 132 -22.37 23.99 -12.69
CA ARG A 132 -22.24 25.40 -13.05
C ARG A 132 -22.36 25.69 -14.53
N LEU A 133 -21.94 24.75 -15.38
CA LEU A 133 -21.99 24.87 -16.83
C LEU A 133 -23.09 23.97 -17.44
N GLY A 134 -23.64 23.03 -16.67
CA GLY A 134 -24.64 22.08 -17.20
C GLY A 134 -24.05 21.08 -18.20
N LEU A 135 -22.73 20.84 -18.13
CA LEU A 135 -22.00 19.97 -19.05
C LEU A 135 -21.58 18.69 -18.34
N SER A 136 -21.92 17.55 -18.93
CA SER A 136 -21.61 16.20 -18.46
C SER A 136 -20.76 15.43 -19.48
N GLU A 137 -20.12 14.35 -19.03
CA GLU A 137 -19.44 13.42 -19.94
C GLU A 137 -20.41 12.86 -21.00
N GLY A 138 -19.98 12.87 -22.27
CA GLY A 138 -20.79 12.47 -23.42
C GLY A 138 -21.53 13.61 -24.12
N ASP A 139 -21.59 14.81 -23.54
CA ASP A 139 -22.22 15.97 -24.18
C ASP A 139 -21.42 16.48 -25.38
N GLN A 140 -22.10 17.09 -26.35
CA GLN A 140 -21.48 17.66 -27.54
C GLN A 140 -21.50 19.19 -27.47
N LEU A 141 -20.32 19.81 -27.41
CA LEU A 141 -20.20 21.27 -27.46
C LEU A 141 -20.68 21.81 -28.81
N GLY A 142 -21.29 23.00 -28.74
CA GLY A 142 -21.96 23.68 -29.84
C GLY A 142 -22.23 25.13 -29.49
N GLU A 143 -22.75 25.90 -30.45
CA GLU A 143 -22.91 27.35 -30.35
C GLU A 143 -23.69 27.80 -29.11
N ALA A 144 -24.72 27.05 -28.69
CA ALA A 144 -25.54 27.36 -27.51
C ALA A 144 -24.75 27.39 -26.19
N HIS A 145 -23.60 26.71 -26.11
CA HIS A 145 -22.76 26.67 -24.92
C HIS A 145 -21.81 27.87 -24.81
N PHE A 146 -21.71 28.70 -25.85
CA PHE A 146 -20.80 29.84 -25.93
C PHE A 146 -21.57 31.14 -26.08
N ALA A 147 -20.98 32.23 -25.61
CA ALA A 147 -21.54 33.56 -25.87
C ALA A 147 -21.49 33.86 -27.38
N PRO A 148 -22.38 34.75 -27.89
CA PRO A 148 -22.39 35.12 -29.30
C PRO A 148 -21.00 35.57 -29.79
N GLY A 149 -20.51 34.92 -30.84
CA GLY A 149 -19.21 35.18 -31.47
C GLY A 149 -18.02 34.37 -30.93
N ASP A 150 -18.15 33.68 -29.80
CA ASP A 150 -17.04 32.91 -29.21
C ASP A 150 -16.93 31.47 -29.80
N TRP A 151 -18.03 30.91 -30.30
CA TRP A 151 -18.06 29.53 -30.82
C TRP A 151 -17.16 29.30 -32.03
N GLU A 152 -17.14 30.22 -33.00
CA GLU A 152 -16.33 30.05 -34.22
C GLU A 152 -14.84 30.01 -33.88
N ALA A 153 -14.39 30.88 -32.98
CA ALA A 153 -13.01 30.90 -32.49
C ALA A 153 -12.67 29.61 -31.71
N ALA A 154 -13.57 29.16 -30.82
CA ALA A 154 -13.39 27.92 -30.08
C ALA A 154 -13.31 26.70 -31.01
N ARG A 155 -14.20 26.61 -32.00
CA ARG A 155 -14.24 25.54 -33.00
C ARG A 155 -12.99 25.53 -33.88
N ALA A 156 -12.52 26.70 -34.32
CA ALA A 156 -11.27 26.81 -35.08
C ALA A 156 -10.07 26.39 -34.23
N PHE A 157 -10.07 26.74 -32.93
CA PHE A 157 -9.02 26.32 -31.99
C PHE A 157 -9.00 24.81 -31.76
N MET A 158 -10.17 24.18 -31.53
CA MET A 158 -10.28 22.73 -31.31
C MET A 158 -9.85 21.91 -32.52
N ARG A 159 -10.08 22.41 -33.74
CA ARG A 159 -9.75 21.71 -35.00
C ARG A 159 -8.33 21.95 -35.49
N ALA A 160 -7.63 22.93 -34.94
CA ALA A 160 -6.26 23.21 -35.34
C ALA A 160 -5.36 22.02 -34.95
N PRO A 161 -4.41 21.62 -35.81
CA PRO A 161 -3.48 20.55 -35.46
C PRO A 161 -2.70 20.92 -34.19
N PRO A 162 -2.32 19.93 -33.36
CA PRO A 162 -1.52 20.18 -32.18
C PRO A 162 -0.15 20.74 -32.60
N ALA A 163 -0.02 22.06 -32.59
CA ALA A 163 1.22 22.76 -32.89
C ALA A 163 2.27 22.45 -31.81
N ALA A 164 3.55 22.60 -32.17
CA ALA A 164 4.70 22.36 -31.29
C ALA A 164 4.76 23.22 -30.01
N ASP A 165 3.81 24.16 -29.82
CA ASP A 165 3.72 25.01 -28.64
C ASP A 165 2.61 24.53 -27.67
N PRO A 166 2.98 23.83 -26.57
CA PRO A 166 2.04 23.38 -25.55
C PRO A 166 1.48 24.51 -24.68
N SER A 167 1.89 25.77 -24.89
CA SER A 167 1.41 26.93 -24.13
C SER A 167 0.23 27.66 -24.80
N ARG A 168 -0.22 27.21 -25.97
CA ARG A 168 -1.33 27.82 -26.71
C ARG A 168 -2.64 27.78 -25.92
N ARG A 169 -3.27 28.95 -25.74
CA ARG A 169 -4.57 29.12 -25.07
C ARG A 169 -5.48 30.03 -25.87
N LEU A 170 -6.79 29.84 -25.72
CA LEU A 170 -7.83 30.75 -26.20
C LEU A 170 -8.74 31.10 -25.03
N THR A 171 -9.01 32.38 -24.84
CA THR A 171 -10.05 32.83 -23.91
C THR A 171 -11.37 32.93 -24.64
N VAL A 172 -12.43 32.39 -24.04
CA VAL A 172 -13.79 32.35 -24.56
C VAL A 172 -14.78 32.70 -23.46
N ARG A 173 -16.06 32.88 -23.79
CA ARG A 173 -17.14 32.97 -22.80
C ARG A 173 -18.13 31.82 -23.01
N LEU A 174 -18.43 31.12 -21.91
CA LEU A 174 -19.40 30.04 -21.84
C LEU A 174 -20.73 30.55 -21.31
N MET A 175 -21.84 30.04 -21.83
CA MET A 175 -23.16 30.34 -21.28
C MET A 175 -23.43 29.41 -20.09
N THR A 176 -23.79 29.98 -18.94
CA THR A 176 -24.27 29.18 -17.80
C THR A 176 -25.72 28.76 -18.01
N PRO A 177 -26.23 27.76 -17.27
CA PRO A 177 -27.65 27.37 -17.31
C PRO A 177 -28.61 28.52 -16.97
N GLU A 178 -28.15 29.55 -16.25
CA GLU A 178 -28.91 30.75 -15.95
C GLU A 178 -28.89 31.82 -17.07
N GLY A 179 -28.19 31.55 -18.18
CA GLY A 179 -28.12 32.44 -19.34
C GLY A 179 -27.08 33.56 -19.24
N GLU A 180 -26.12 33.45 -18.33
CA GLU A 180 -25.07 34.46 -18.14
C GLU A 180 -23.75 34.01 -18.81
N PRO A 181 -23.02 34.92 -19.47
CA PRO A 181 -21.71 34.61 -20.05
C PRO A 181 -20.62 34.60 -18.96
N ALA A 182 -19.97 33.46 -18.76
CA ALA A 182 -18.83 33.28 -17.85
C ALA A 182 -17.52 33.12 -18.64
N PRO A 183 -16.45 33.86 -18.30
CA PRO A 183 -15.19 33.76 -19.02
C PRO A 183 -14.50 32.42 -18.70
N ALA A 184 -13.87 31.82 -19.71
CA ALA A 184 -13.21 30.53 -19.64
C ALA A 184 -11.93 30.51 -20.49
N ASP A 185 -11.03 29.58 -20.18
CA ASP A 185 -9.85 29.28 -20.99
C ASP A 185 -9.95 27.90 -21.62
N LEU A 186 -9.65 27.84 -22.92
CA LEU A 186 -9.50 26.62 -23.69
C LEU A 186 -8.01 26.44 -23.97
N ALA A 187 -7.44 25.36 -23.46
CA ALA A 187 -6.02 25.06 -23.57
C ALA A 187 -5.80 23.66 -24.13
N MET A 188 -4.73 23.47 -24.91
CA MET A 188 -4.37 22.14 -25.39
C MET A 188 -3.66 21.35 -24.31
N MET A 189 -4.03 20.08 -24.13
CA MET A 189 -3.30 19.19 -23.23
C MET A 189 -2.14 18.52 -23.98
N PRO A 190 -0.93 18.45 -23.40
CA PRO A 190 0.19 17.75 -24.03
C PRO A 190 -0.13 16.26 -24.17
N ALA A 191 -0.26 15.78 -25.41
CA ALA A 191 -0.53 14.38 -25.71
C ALA A 191 0.72 13.52 -25.49
N ARG A 192 0.56 12.36 -24.84
CA ARG A 192 1.61 11.32 -24.81
C ARG A 192 1.54 10.48 -26.09
N ALA A 193 2.66 9.85 -26.47
CA ALA A 193 2.71 8.97 -27.63
C ALA A 193 1.62 7.88 -27.54
N GLY A 194 0.74 7.81 -28.55
CA GLY A 194 -0.37 6.86 -28.60
C GLY A 194 -1.70 7.34 -28.01
N GLN A 195 -1.80 8.57 -27.48
CA GLN A 195 -3.06 9.17 -27.02
C GLN A 195 -3.64 10.17 -28.03
N ALA A 196 -4.96 10.19 -28.17
CA ALA A 196 -5.65 11.21 -28.95
C ALA A 196 -5.48 12.59 -28.27
N PRO A 197 -5.24 13.67 -29.04
CA PRO A 197 -5.16 15.01 -28.48
C PRO A 197 -6.50 15.39 -27.84
N ALA A 198 -6.44 16.01 -26.67
CA ALA A 198 -7.61 16.54 -25.96
C ALA A 198 -7.34 17.98 -25.54
N LEU A 199 -8.41 18.76 -25.40
CA LEU A 199 -8.37 20.13 -24.92
C LEU A 199 -9.03 20.21 -23.55
N LEU A 200 -8.54 21.12 -22.72
CA LEU A 200 -9.10 21.41 -21.41
C LEU A 200 -9.79 22.77 -21.47
N LEU A 201 -11.08 22.79 -21.21
CA LEU A 201 -11.89 24.00 -21.07
C LEU A 201 -12.17 24.24 -19.59
N ARG A 202 -11.75 25.39 -19.05
CA ARG A 202 -11.95 25.73 -17.63
C ARG A 202 -12.59 27.10 -17.49
N SER A 203 -13.58 27.20 -16.62
CA SER A 203 -14.11 28.49 -16.19
C SER A 203 -13.11 29.22 -15.31
N PHE A 204 -13.11 30.57 -15.32
CA PHE A 204 -12.34 31.36 -14.36
C PHE A 204 -13.00 31.47 -12.99
N GLU A 205 -14.30 31.14 -12.88
CA GLU A 205 -15.01 31.15 -11.61
C GLU A 205 -14.38 30.14 -10.62
N MET A 206 -14.19 30.58 -9.37
CA MET A 206 -13.64 29.73 -8.31
C MET A 206 -14.76 29.14 -7.47
N THR A 207 -14.60 27.88 -7.08
CA THR A 207 -15.48 27.21 -6.12
C THR A 207 -14.70 26.91 -4.84
N LEU A 208 -15.39 26.88 -3.69
CA LEU A 208 -14.76 26.49 -2.43
C LEU A 208 -14.47 24.99 -2.44
N SER A 209 -13.19 24.63 -2.27
CA SER A 209 -12.79 23.23 -2.12
C SER A 209 -13.29 22.63 -0.80
N PRO A 210 -13.48 21.29 -0.71
CA PRO A 210 -13.88 20.62 0.53
C PRO A 210 -12.96 20.98 1.72
N GLU A 211 -11.66 21.03 1.49
CA GLU A 211 -10.65 21.39 2.48
C GLU A 211 -10.76 22.86 2.89
N ALA A 212 -10.94 23.78 1.92
CA ALA A 212 -11.18 25.18 2.22
C ALA A 212 -12.47 25.36 3.06
N ARG A 213 -13.54 24.62 2.73
CA ARG A 213 -14.77 24.58 3.54
C ARG A 213 -14.50 24.08 4.96
N ALA A 214 -13.74 23.00 5.10
CA ALA A 214 -13.37 22.45 6.41
C ALA A 214 -12.59 23.47 7.26
N VAL A 215 -11.67 24.24 6.67
CA VAL A 215 -10.95 25.32 7.37
C VAL A 215 -11.92 26.43 7.78
N LEU A 216 -12.83 26.86 6.87
CA LEU A 216 -13.83 27.88 7.17
C LEU A 216 -14.75 27.47 8.35
N THR A 217 -15.19 26.22 8.39
CA THR A 217 -16.01 25.70 9.48
C THR A 217 -15.21 25.50 10.77
N ALA A 218 -14.06 24.83 10.73
CA ALA A 218 -13.31 24.46 11.93
C ALA A 218 -12.57 25.66 12.56
N ARG A 219 -11.94 26.51 11.75
CA ARG A 219 -11.10 27.61 12.24
C ARG A 219 -11.88 28.90 12.44
N PHE A 220 -12.74 29.25 11.49
CA PHE A 220 -13.49 30.51 11.50
C PHE A 220 -14.94 30.32 12.00
N ARG A 221 -15.37 29.09 12.29
CA ARG A 221 -16.71 28.78 12.84
C ARG A 221 -17.85 29.34 11.99
N LEU A 222 -17.66 29.30 10.67
CA LEU A 222 -18.75 29.61 9.74
C LEU A 222 -19.81 28.52 9.82
N THR A 223 -21.08 28.93 9.84
CA THR A 223 -22.22 28.03 9.70
C THR A 223 -22.32 27.52 8.26
N GLU A 224 -23.14 26.51 8.03
CA GLU A 224 -23.42 26.03 6.67
C GLU A 224 -23.99 27.14 5.78
N ALA A 225 -24.96 27.91 6.31
CA ALA A 225 -25.56 29.05 5.62
C ALA A 225 -24.54 30.16 5.28
N GLU A 226 -23.56 30.39 6.14
CA GLU A 226 -22.49 31.37 5.89
C GLU A 226 -21.44 30.85 4.90
N THR A 227 -21.14 29.56 4.95
CA THR A 227 -20.24 28.88 4.00
C THR A 227 -20.83 28.92 2.58
N GLU A 228 -22.14 28.73 2.47
CA GLU A 228 -22.88 28.86 1.21
C GLU A 228 -22.83 30.29 0.65
N VAL A 229 -22.99 31.32 1.50
CA VAL A 229 -22.80 32.72 1.07
C VAL A 229 -21.38 32.98 0.61
N MET A 230 -20.37 32.49 1.34
CA MET A 230 -18.96 32.61 0.94
C MET A 230 -18.69 31.95 -0.41
N GLN A 231 -19.28 30.78 -0.68
CA GLN A 231 -19.16 30.08 -1.96
C GLN A 231 -19.71 30.93 -3.11
N ASN A 232 -20.89 31.53 -2.94
CA ASN A 232 -21.48 32.35 -3.99
C ASN A 232 -20.70 33.66 -4.20
N LEU A 233 -20.18 34.27 -3.14
CA LEU A 233 -19.31 35.46 -3.24
C LEU A 233 -18.01 35.14 -3.99
N LEU A 234 -17.41 33.98 -3.74
CA LEU A 234 -16.22 33.52 -4.45
C LEU A 234 -16.50 33.25 -5.94
N GLY A 235 -17.71 32.79 -6.26
CA GLY A 235 -18.23 32.65 -7.62
C GLY A 235 -18.62 33.97 -8.30
N GLY A 236 -18.37 35.12 -7.67
CA GLY A 236 -18.59 36.45 -8.27
C GLY A 236 -20.01 37.01 -8.13
N ARG A 237 -20.91 36.33 -7.39
CA ARG A 237 -22.30 36.79 -7.22
C ARG A 237 -22.40 37.92 -6.19
N ASP A 238 -23.32 38.85 -6.42
CA ASP A 238 -23.61 39.91 -5.47
C ASP A 238 -24.66 39.50 -4.42
N ALA A 239 -24.92 40.38 -3.43
CA ALA A 239 -25.88 40.07 -2.38
C ALA A 239 -27.33 39.91 -2.87
N ALA A 240 -27.71 40.53 -3.99
CA ALA A 240 -29.04 40.42 -4.58
C ALA A 240 -29.20 39.09 -5.33
N ASP A 241 -28.18 38.65 -6.05
CA ASP A 241 -28.16 37.38 -6.75
C ASP A 241 -28.19 36.19 -5.78
N ILE A 242 -27.40 36.28 -4.70
CA ILE A 242 -27.41 35.28 -3.62
C ILE A 242 -28.80 35.22 -2.97
N ALA A 243 -29.42 36.37 -2.73
CA ALA A 243 -30.76 36.44 -2.14
C ALA A 243 -31.80 35.77 -3.04
N ARG A 244 -31.74 36.00 -4.36
CA ARG A 244 -32.59 35.36 -5.37
C ARG A 244 -32.40 33.85 -5.39
N ALA A 245 -31.14 33.39 -5.46
CA ALA A 245 -30.80 31.97 -5.50
C ALA A 245 -31.28 31.22 -4.24
N ARG A 246 -31.16 31.86 -3.06
CA ARG A 246 -31.52 31.27 -1.76
C ARG A 246 -32.95 31.57 -1.33
N ARG A 247 -33.74 32.22 -2.19
CA ARG A 247 -35.14 32.65 -1.91
C ARG A 247 -35.27 33.36 -0.56
N THR A 248 -34.34 34.28 -0.27
CA THR A 248 -34.30 35.06 0.98
C THR A 248 -34.20 36.56 0.69
N SER A 249 -34.23 37.40 1.73
CA SER A 249 -34.11 38.84 1.57
C SER A 249 -32.65 39.27 1.37
N VAL A 250 -32.42 40.32 0.57
CA VAL A 250 -31.09 40.93 0.41
C VAL A 250 -30.53 41.42 1.76
N ALA A 251 -31.40 41.88 2.67
CA ALA A 251 -31.01 42.28 4.01
C ALA A 251 -30.45 41.10 4.83
N THR A 252 -31.06 39.92 4.73
CA THR A 252 -30.56 38.68 5.36
C THR A 252 -29.18 38.31 4.84
N VAL A 253 -28.97 38.34 3.52
CA VAL A 253 -27.66 38.07 2.92
C VAL A 253 -26.62 39.08 3.38
N ARG A 254 -26.93 40.38 3.37
CA ARG A 254 -26.01 41.43 3.85
C ARG A 254 -25.63 41.24 5.32
N THR A 255 -26.56 40.80 6.16
CA THR A 255 -26.28 40.45 7.56
C THR A 255 -25.34 39.26 7.67
N GLN A 256 -25.54 38.22 6.85
CA GLN A 256 -24.63 37.07 6.82
C GLN A 256 -23.23 37.44 6.31
N ILE A 257 -23.12 38.30 5.29
CA ILE A 257 -21.83 38.82 4.81
C ILE A 257 -21.11 39.58 5.94
N ARG A 258 -21.85 40.38 6.74
CA ARG A 258 -21.28 41.06 7.91
C ARG A 258 -20.79 40.08 8.98
N SER A 259 -21.60 39.08 9.33
CA SER A 259 -21.21 38.02 10.28
C SER A 259 -19.94 37.30 9.82
N ILE A 260 -19.86 36.95 8.54
CA ILE A 260 -18.68 36.31 7.95
C ILE A 260 -17.44 37.20 8.09
N ARG A 261 -17.56 38.52 7.85
CA ARG A 261 -16.46 39.47 8.03
C ARG A 261 -15.98 39.53 9.48
N GLU A 262 -16.90 39.57 10.43
CA GLU A 262 -16.56 39.59 11.86
C GLU A 262 -15.84 38.30 12.28
N LYS A 263 -16.32 37.13 11.85
CA LYS A 263 -15.72 35.82 12.15
C LYS A 263 -14.34 35.61 11.52
N THR A 264 -14.10 36.17 10.35
CA THR A 264 -12.85 36.02 9.59
C THR A 264 -11.86 37.17 9.82
N GLY A 265 -12.30 38.28 10.42
CA GLY A 265 -11.50 39.50 10.58
C GLY A 265 -11.33 40.31 9.29
N ALA A 266 -12.15 40.05 8.26
CA ALA A 266 -12.02 40.70 6.95
C ALA A 266 -12.57 42.13 6.95
N ARG A 267 -11.77 43.07 6.44
CA ARG A 267 -12.09 44.51 6.46
C ARG A 267 -13.07 44.90 5.36
N SER A 268 -13.24 44.08 4.34
CA SER A 268 -14.17 44.31 3.24
C SER A 268 -14.69 42.99 2.66
N GLN A 269 -15.71 43.06 1.79
CA GLN A 269 -16.15 41.89 1.01
C GLN A 269 -15.05 41.40 0.06
N LEU A 270 -14.25 42.32 -0.50
CA LEU A 270 -13.09 41.96 -1.32
C LEU A 270 -12.06 41.14 -0.54
N ASP A 271 -11.82 41.48 0.73
CA ASP A 271 -10.91 40.72 1.59
C ASP A 271 -11.42 39.30 1.88
N LEU A 272 -12.74 39.11 1.99
CA LEU A 272 -13.34 37.77 2.11
C LEU A 272 -13.07 36.93 0.87
N VAL A 273 -13.32 37.49 -0.31
CA VAL A 273 -13.07 36.81 -1.58
C VAL A 273 -11.58 36.47 -1.72
N ARG A 274 -10.68 37.39 -1.36
CA ARG A 274 -9.23 37.15 -1.37
C ARG A 274 -8.81 36.05 -0.41
N LEU A 275 -9.37 36.02 0.80
CA LEU A 275 -9.08 34.99 1.80
C LEU A 275 -9.55 33.61 1.32
N ALA A 276 -10.79 33.51 0.83
CA ALA A 276 -11.33 32.28 0.28
C ALA A 276 -10.55 31.78 -0.95
N ALA A 277 -10.21 32.69 -1.87
CA ALA A 277 -9.38 32.38 -3.03
C ALA A 277 -7.96 31.91 -2.63
N SER A 278 -7.36 32.54 -1.61
CA SER A 278 -6.03 32.13 -1.10
C SER A 278 -6.05 30.75 -0.45
N LEU A 279 -7.12 30.41 0.29
CA LEU A 279 -7.30 29.07 0.85
C LEU A 279 -7.43 28.01 -0.26
N CYS A 280 -8.18 28.30 -1.32
CA CYS A 280 -8.30 27.42 -2.47
C CYS A 280 -6.97 27.27 -3.23
N ALA A 281 -6.23 28.36 -3.45
CA ALA A 281 -4.94 28.33 -4.14
C ALA A 281 -3.87 27.53 -3.37
N LEU A 282 -3.86 27.61 -2.04
CA LEU A 282 -2.97 26.82 -1.19
C LEU A 282 -3.28 25.32 -1.26
N ASP A 283 -4.56 24.96 -1.37
CA ASP A 283 -5.01 23.59 -1.57
C ASP A 283 -4.60 23.07 -2.97
N GLU A 284 -4.83 23.86 -4.01
CA GLU A 284 -4.40 23.54 -5.39
C GLU A 284 -2.89 23.29 -5.48
N THR A 285 -2.08 24.17 -4.88
CA THR A 285 -0.63 24.03 -4.85
C THR A 285 -0.21 22.75 -4.13
N ARG A 286 -0.79 22.48 -2.96
CA ARG A 286 -0.52 21.27 -2.19
C ARG A 286 -0.89 20.00 -2.98
N ARG A 287 -2.05 19.98 -3.64
CA ARG A 287 -2.48 18.84 -4.46
C ARG A 287 -1.56 18.65 -5.67
N ALA A 288 -1.17 19.72 -6.36
CA ALA A 288 -0.22 19.66 -7.47
C ALA A 288 1.17 19.14 -7.05
N GLU A 289 1.65 19.55 -5.87
CA GLU A 289 2.89 19.02 -5.27
C GLU A 289 2.75 17.52 -4.96
N LEU A 290 1.66 17.11 -4.32
CA LEU A 290 1.37 15.70 -4.02
C LEU A 290 1.23 14.85 -5.28
N ALA A 291 0.55 15.36 -6.31
CA ALA A 291 0.40 14.71 -7.62
C ALA A 291 1.73 14.60 -8.36
N THR A 292 2.58 15.63 -8.28
CA THR A 292 3.95 15.61 -8.83
C THR A 292 4.82 14.57 -8.11
N VAL A 293 4.73 14.50 -6.78
CA VAL A 293 5.41 13.50 -5.97
C VAL A 293 4.91 12.09 -6.31
N ALA A 294 3.60 11.89 -6.45
CA ALA A 294 2.99 10.63 -6.88
C ALA A 294 3.38 10.24 -8.32
N ALA A 295 3.44 11.19 -9.25
CA ALA A 295 3.89 10.96 -10.62
C ALA A 295 5.40 10.66 -10.70
N ARG A 296 6.20 11.23 -9.80
CA ARG A 296 7.63 10.93 -9.67
C ARG A 296 7.87 9.53 -9.09
N MET A 297 6.98 9.05 -8.23
CA MET A 297 6.94 7.63 -7.79
C MET A 297 6.54 6.66 -8.92
N ARG A 298 5.91 7.14 -10.01
CA ARG A 298 5.55 6.33 -11.20
C ARG A 298 6.67 6.22 -12.25
N ARG A 299 7.79 6.90 -12.08
CA ARG A 299 8.98 6.72 -12.93
C ARG A 299 9.82 5.55 -12.40
N SER A 300 10.50 4.85 -13.33
CA SER A 300 11.45 3.76 -13.07
C SER A 300 12.15 3.94 -11.73
N TYR A 301 12.01 2.93 -10.87
CA TYR A 301 12.63 2.90 -9.56
C TYR A 301 14.09 3.36 -9.66
N ARG A 302 14.46 4.33 -8.82
CA ARG A 302 15.84 4.77 -8.67
C ARG A 302 16.32 4.35 -7.28
N PRO A 303 17.46 3.63 -7.20
CA PRO A 303 18.11 3.38 -5.93
C PRO A 303 18.26 4.68 -5.13
N PRO A 304 18.02 4.67 -3.80
CA PRO A 304 18.26 5.83 -2.94
C PRO A 304 19.68 6.38 -3.09
N ALA A 305 19.87 7.68 -2.86
CA ALA A 305 21.21 8.25 -2.78
C ALA A 305 21.97 7.54 -1.66
N ARG A 306 23.09 6.86 -1.97
CA ARG A 306 23.89 5.92 -1.16
C ARG A 306 23.66 4.43 -1.41
N HIS A 307 22.79 4.07 -2.35
CA HIS A 307 22.76 2.71 -2.90
C HIS A 307 23.63 2.67 -4.16
N GLU A 308 24.33 1.56 -4.32
CA GLU A 308 25.24 1.27 -5.43
C GLU A 308 24.72 0.05 -6.19
N LEU A 309 25.08 -0.04 -7.48
CA LEU A 309 24.79 -1.21 -8.31
C LEU A 309 26.09 -1.97 -8.58
N ALA A 310 26.15 -3.21 -8.11
CA ALA A 310 27.20 -4.15 -8.39
C ALA A 310 26.80 -5.07 -9.55
N THR A 311 27.69 -5.24 -10.52
CA THR A 311 27.54 -6.28 -11.56
C THR A 311 28.34 -7.51 -11.11
N LEU A 312 27.64 -8.61 -10.87
CA LEU A 312 28.26 -9.88 -10.49
C LEU A 312 28.91 -10.56 -11.72
N PRO A 313 29.85 -11.53 -11.51
CA PRO A 313 30.50 -12.24 -12.62
C PRO A 313 29.54 -12.99 -13.57
N ASP A 314 28.35 -13.35 -13.08
CA ASP A 314 27.29 -13.98 -13.87
C ASP A 314 26.39 -12.96 -14.61
N GLY A 315 26.75 -11.68 -14.61
CA GLY A 315 26.05 -10.59 -15.29
C GLY A 315 24.84 -10.05 -14.52
N ARG A 316 24.47 -10.64 -13.38
CA ARG A 316 23.36 -10.14 -12.56
C ARG A 316 23.72 -8.84 -11.86
N GLN A 317 22.74 -7.97 -11.74
CA GLN A 317 22.83 -6.72 -10.99
C GLN A 317 22.42 -6.96 -9.54
N VAL A 318 23.16 -6.38 -8.59
CA VAL A 318 22.77 -6.32 -7.19
C VAL A 318 22.83 -4.87 -6.73
N GLU A 319 21.67 -4.33 -6.37
CA GLU A 319 21.61 -3.08 -5.64
C GLU A 319 22.00 -3.33 -4.18
N HIS A 320 22.85 -2.49 -3.62
CA HIS A 320 23.25 -2.62 -2.23
C HIS A 320 23.61 -1.29 -1.59
N ARG A 321 23.66 -1.31 -0.25
CA ARG A 321 24.16 -0.20 0.57
C ARG A 321 25.19 -0.70 1.56
N ARG A 322 26.26 0.07 1.77
CA ARG A 322 27.22 -0.14 2.85
C ARG A 322 27.10 0.95 3.91
N ILE A 323 27.11 0.57 5.19
CA ILE A 323 27.05 1.50 6.32
C ILE A 323 28.08 1.07 7.38
N GLY A 324 28.89 2.01 7.85
CA GLY A 324 29.88 1.76 8.91
C GLY A 324 31.32 1.98 8.47
N PRO A 325 32.28 1.74 9.38
CA PRO A 325 33.70 1.94 9.10
C PRO A 325 34.21 0.98 8.01
N PRO A 326 35.11 1.42 7.10
CA PRO A 326 35.64 0.58 6.02
C PRO A 326 36.28 -0.74 6.48
N ASN A 327 36.91 -0.73 7.65
CA ASN A 327 37.59 -1.89 8.26
C ASN A 327 36.78 -2.49 9.42
N GLY A 328 35.47 -2.20 9.49
CA GLY A 328 34.59 -2.78 10.50
C GLY A 328 34.37 -4.28 10.28
N ALA A 329 34.03 -5.00 11.35
CA ALA A 329 33.71 -6.41 11.24
C ALA A 329 32.48 -6.59 10.32
N PRO A 330 32.62 -7.35 9.22
CA PRO A 330 31.61 -7.42 8.16
C PRO A 330 30.33 -8.11 8.68
N THR A 331 29.19 -7.54 8.31
CA THR A 331 27.87 -8.07 8.67
C THR A 331 26.93 -7.92 7.49
N LEU A 332 26.45 -9.04 6.97
CA LEU A 332 25.47 -9.07 5.90
C LEU A 332 24.07 -8.91 6.51
N MET A 333 23.33 -7.90 6.09
CA MET A 333 22.00 -7.60 6.63
C MET A 333 20.93 -7.76 5.54
N LEU A 334 20.03 -8.71 5.76
CA LEU A 334 18.95 -9.05 4.85
C LEU A 334 17.65 -8.38 5.29
N HIS A 335 17.13 -7.50 4.45
CA HIS A 335 15.88 -6.78 4.70
C HIS A 335 14.65 -7.70 4.63
N GLY A 336 13.58 -7.35 5.34
CA GLY A 336 12.27 -7.99 5.22
C GLY A 336 11.48 -7.51 4.00
N SER A 337 10.35 -8.15 3.71
CA SER A 337 9.51 -7.87 2.54
C SER A 337 8.75 -6.56 2.62
N LEU A 338 8.27 -6.18 3.80
CA LEU A 338 7.40 -5.02 3.99
C LEU A 338 8.12 -3.80 4.60
N PHE A 339 9.30 -4.05 5.18
CA PHE A 339 10.14 -3.08 5.87
C PHE A 339 11.52 -3.72 6.14
N GLY A 340 12.57 -2.92 6.26
CA GLY A 340 13.82 -3.40 6.87
C GLY A 340 15.14 -2.97 6.26
N PHE A 341 15.19 -2.34 5.08
CA PHE A 341 16.43 -1.67 4.65
C PHE A 341 16.54 -0.25 5.21
N ALA A 342 15.40 0.42 5.42
CA ALA A 342 15.31 1.72 6.07
C ALA A 342 14.81 1.52 7.51
N LEU A 343 15.76 1.40 8.44
CA LEU A 343 15.51 1.41 9.89
C LEU A 343 15.86 2.79 10.49
N PRO A 344 15.44 3.10 11.73
CA PRO A 344 15.83 4.33 12.39
C PRO A 344 17.36 4.41 12.53
N ASP A 345 17.93 5.60 12.35
CA ASP A 345 19.39 5.81 12.37
C ASP A 345 20.04 5.25 13.63
N ALA A 346 19.36 5.38 14.77
CA ALA A 346 19.77 4.83 16.07
C ALA A 346 20.16 3.33 16.03
N PHE A 347 19.45 2.52 15.22
CA PHE A 347 19.80 1.10 15.02
C PHE A 347 21.16 0.94 14.33
N PHE A 348 21.38 1.68 13.23
CA PHE A 348 22.62 1.64 12.46
C PHE A 348 23.80 2.27 13.23
N GLU A 349 23.58 3.39 13.90
CA GLU A 349 24.56 4.08 14.73
C GLU A 349 25.07 3.18 15.84
N THR A 350 24.19 2.44 16.52
CA THR A 350 24.58 1.49 17.57
C THR A 350 25.52 0.39 17.05
N LEU A 351 25.21 -0.20 15.90
CA LEU A 351 26.03 -1.26 15.31
C LEU A 351 27.36 -0.72 14.76
N THR A 352 27.33 0.43 14.10
CA THR A 352 28.52 1.02 13.46
C THR A 352 29.48 1.65 14.47
N ALA A 353 28.99 2.29 15.53
CA ALA A 353 29.80 2.75 16.67
C ALA A 353 30.49 1.58 17.38
N ALA A 354 29.90 0.39 17.32
CA ALA A 354 30.48 -0.84 17.82
C ALA A 354 31.49 -1.51 16.86
N GLY A 355 31.84 -0.84 15.74
CA GLY A 355 32.82 -1.31 14.77
C GLY A 355 32.28 -2.31 13.74
N ARG A 356 30.96 -2.40 13.52
CA ARG A 356 30.37 -3.24 12.47
C ARG A 356 30.28 -2.50 11.13
N SER A 357 30.64 -3.19 10.05
CA SER A 357 30.39 -2.73 8.69
C SER A 357 29.22 -3.52 8.09
N LEU A 358 28.07 -2.86 7.94
CA LEU A 358 26.84 -3.44 7.45
C LEU A 358 26.81 -3.41 5.92
N TRP A 359 26.59 -4.57 5.31
CA TRP A 359 26.39 -4.76 3.88
C TRP A 359 24.94 -5.19 3.65
N ILE A 360 24.16 -4.33 3.00
CA ILE A 360 22.70 -4.46 2.88
C ILE A 360 22.35 -4.58 1.39
N PRO A 361 22.35 -5.80 0.82
CA PRO A 361 21.88 -6.00 -0.55
C PRO A 361 20.35 -5.93 -0.60
N ALA A 362 19.81 -5.33 -1.68
CA ALA A 362 18.47 -5.66 -2.12
C ALA A 362 18.48 -7.10 -2.63
N ARG A 363 17.65 -7.95 -2.03
CA ARG A 363 17.59 -9.38 -2.35
C ARG A 363 17.10 -9.60 -3.79
N PRO A 364 17.31 -10.78 -4.38
CA PRO A 364 16.83 -11.08 -5.72
C PRO A 364 15.34 -10.73 -5.92
N GLY A 365 15.02 -10.03 -6.99
CA GLY A 365 13.65 -9.59 -7.30
C GLY A 365 13.17 -8.36 -6.53
N PHE A 366 14.05 -7.67 -5.81
CA PHE A 366 13.78 -6.39 -5.15
C PHE A 366 14.65 -5.26 -5.73
N GLY A 367 14.11 -4.04 -5.72
CA GLY A 367 14.83 -2.85 -6.14
C GLY A 367 15.30 -2.97 -7.57
N ALA A 368 16.57 -2.64 -7.79
CA ALA A 368 17.25 -2.83 -9.06
C ALA A 368 18.08 -4.14 -9.13
N SER A 369 17.95 -5.06 -8.16
CA SER A 369 18.61 -6.36 -8.19
C SER A 369 17.93 -7.32 -9.17
N SER A 370 18.71 -8.08 -9.94
CA SER A 370 18.18 -9.09 -10.86
C SER A 370 17.38 -10.17 -10.12
N PRO A 371 16.22 -10.59 -10.64
CA PRO A 371 15.46 -11.69 -10.07
C PRO A 371 16.14 -13.05 -10.30
N LEU A 372 15.78 -14.03 -9.47
CA LEU A 372 16.03 -15.44 -9.73
C LEU A 372 14.85 -16.04 -10.53
N PRO A 373 15.03 -17.22 -11.16
CA PRO A 373 13.93 -17.98 -11.75
C PRO A 373 12.79 -18.25 -10.76
N ASP A 374 11.55 -18.38 -11.25
CA ASP A 374 10.35 -18.51 -10.41
C ASP A 374 10.31 -19.84 -9.60
N ASP A 375 11.07 -20.85 -10.04
CA ASP A 375 11.25 -22.14 -9.37
C ASP A 375 12.42 -22.18 -8.38
N ALA A 376 13.18 -21.09 -8.26
CA ALA A 376 14.28 -20.99 -7.30
C ALA A 376 13.79 -21.26 -5.87
N GLY A 377 14.59 -22.03 -5.12
CA GLY A 377 14.35 -22.36 -3.72
C GLY A 377 15.26 -21.60 -2.76
N LEU A 378 15.17 -21.92 -1.47
CA LEU A 378 16.03 -21.33 -0.43
C LEU A 378 17.53 -21.50 -0.71
N ALA A 379 17.93 -22.62 -1.31
CA ALA A 379 19.32 -22.88 -1.64
C ALA A 379 19.84 -21.91 -2.73
N ASP A 380 19.05 -21.64 -3.76
CA ASP A 380 19.41 -20.73 -4.85
C ASP A 380 19.55 -19.28 -4.36
N GLU A 381 18.64 -18.86 -3.49
CA GLU A 381 18.69 -17.57 -2.79
C GLU A 381 19.96 -17.44 -1.95
N ALA A 382 20.29 -18.45 -1.14
CA ALA A 382 21.51 -18.46 -0.34
C ALA A 382 22.76 -18.39 -1.23
N GLN A 383 22.81 -19.14 -2.33
CA GLN A 383 23.93 -19.09 -3.28
C GLN A 383 24.04 -17.73 -3.98
N ALA A 384 22.92 -17.09 -4.31
CA ALA A 384 22.93 -15.74 -4.88
C ALA A 384 23.53 -14.72 -3.90
N LEU A 385 23.18 -14.81 -2.62
CA LEU A 385 23.71 -13.95 -1.55
C LEU A 385 25.19 -14.23 -1.27
N LEU A 386 25.64 -15.49 -1.35
CA LEU A 386 27.07 -15.83 -1.24
C LEU A 386 27.88 -15.28 -2.41
N ARG A 387 27.37 -15.33 -3.65
CA ARG A 387 28.03 -14.70 -4.81
C ARG A 387 28.17 -13.18 -4.65
N TYR A 388 27.16 -12.52 -4.07
CA TYR A 388 27.29 -11.11 -3.69
C TYR A 388 28.34 -10.90 -2.58
N ALA A 389 28.36 -11.76 -1.56
CA ALA A 389 29.35 -11.70 -0.50
C ALA A 389 30.79 -11.86 -1.05
N ASP A 390 30.99 -12.73 -2.04
CA ASP A 390 32.27 -12.89 -2.74
C ASP A 390 32.66 -11.63 -3.50
N HIS A 391 31.73 -11.05 -4.27
CA HIS A 391 31.95 -9.78 -4.97
C HIS A 391 32.31 -8.64 -4.02
N ALA A 392 31.65 -8.59 -2.86
CA ALA A 392 31.92 -7.61 -1.81
C ALA A 392 33.19 -7.91 -0.98
N GLY A 393 33.90 -9.02 -1.26
CA GLY A 393 35.13 -9.40 -0.56
C GLY A 393 34.91 -9.88 0.88
N LEU A 394 33.71 -10.37 1.22
CA LEU A 394 33.37 -10.80 2.57
C LEU A 394 33.84 -12.24 2.82
N GLY A 395 35.07 -12.42 3.30
CA GLY A 395 35.61 -13.75 3.61
C GLY A 395 34.77 -14.49 4.67
N ARG A 396 34.66 -13.90 5.87
CA ARG A 396 33.77 -14.33 6.95
C ARG A 396 32.91 -13.16 7.41
N PHE A 397 31.69 -13.42 7.85
CA PHE A 397 30.75 -12.36 8.22
C PHE A 397 29.64 -12.86 9.16
N ALA A 398 29.09 -11.95 9.96
CA ALA A 398 27.83 -12.17 10.67
C ALA A 398 26.62 -11.94 9.74
N VAL A 399 25.49 -12.56 10.04
CA VAL A 399 24.23 -12.34 9.31
C VAL A 399 23.17 -11.77 10.25
N ILE A 400 22.52 -10.69 9.80
CA ILE A 400 21.28 -10.18 10.39
C ILE A 400 20.18 -10.43 9.35
N ALA A 401 19.09 -11.11 9.72
CA ALA A 401 17.97 -11.32 8.81
C ALA A 401 16.65 -10.89 9.47
N HIS A 402 15.83 -10.19 8.70
CA HIS A 402 14.62 -9.55 9.20
C HIS A 402 13.36 -10.18 8.59
N GLY A 403 12.36 -10.50 9.42
CA GLY A 403 11.05 -10.95 8.94
C GLY A 403 11.14 -12.14 7.98
N ALA A 404 10.69 -11.92 6.73
CA ALA A 404 10.71 -12.92 5.67
C ALA A 404 12.10 -13.35 5.21
N ALA A 405 13.16 -12.63 5.56
CA ALA A 405 14.53 -13.07 5.29
C ALA A 405 15.03 -14.15 6.26
N ALA A 406 14.27 -14.49 7.31
CA ALA A 406 14.70 -15.48 8.30
C ALA A 406 15.04 -16.87 7.72
N PRO A 407 14.21 -17.46 6.83
CA PRO A 407 14.56 -18.72 6.16
C PRO A 407 15.85 -18.60 5.32
N LEU A 408 16.08 -17.46 4.67
CA LEU A 408 17.30 -17.21 3.89
C LEU A 408 18.54 -17.11 4.79
N GLY A 409 18.41 -16.48 5.97
CA GLY A 409 19.46 -16.45 6.98
C GLY A 409 19.84 -17.87 7.46
N ALA A 410 18.84 -18.73 7.68
CA ALA A 410 19.06 -20.13 8.03
C ALA A 410 19.70 -20.93 6.87
N ALA A 411 19.27 -20.67 5.63
CA ALA A 411 19.84 -21.31 4.44
C ALA A 411 21.30 -20.90 4.20
N LEU A 412 21.65 -19.62 4.38
CA LEU A 412 23.03 -19.12 4.33
C LEU A 412 23.92 -19.78 5.38
N ALA A 413 23.40 -19.86 6.62
CA ALA A 413 24.06 -20.51 7.74
C ALA A 413 24.44 -21.97 7.40
N GLN A 414 23.58 -22.69 6.69
CA GLN A 414 23.85 -24.06 6.27
C GLN A 414 24.72 -24.16 5.01
N ALA A 415 24.58 -23.23 4.08
CA ALA A 415 25.29 -23.26 2.79
C ALA A 415 26.78 -22.92 2.91
N ALA A 416 27.17 -22.10 3.90
CA ALA A 416 28.57 -21.70 4.14
C ALA A 416 28.87 -21.56 5.65
N PRO A 417 28.79 -22.64 6.44
CA PRO A 417 28.98 -22.61 7.89
C PRO A 417 30.38 -22.17 8.32
N GLU A 418 31.38 -22.29 7.45
CA GLU A 418 32.75 -21.80 7.67
C GLU A 418 32.91 -20.28 7.49
N ARG A 419 31.95 -19.64 6.81
CA ARG A 419 31.94 -18.20 6.51
C ARG A 419 31.00 -17.42 7.40
N VAL A 420 29.84 -17.99 7.72
CA VAL A 420 28.84 -17.34 8.58
C VAL A 420 29.23 -17.52 10.04
N GLU A 421 29.50 -16.42 10.76
CA GLU A 421 29.97 -16.50 12.15
C GLU A 421 28.82 -16.71 13.16
N SER A 422 27.70 -16.04 12.92
CA SER A 422 26.50 -16.09 13.75
C SER A 422 25.32 -15.48 12.99
N LEU A 423 24.10 -15.84 13.41
CA LEU A 423 22.85 -15.37 12.82
C LEU A 423 22.00 -14.65 13.88
N ALA A 424 21.56 -13.43 13.60
CA ALA A 424 20.54 -12.72 14.36
C ALA A 424 19.27 -12.58 13.52
N LEU A 425 18.17 -13.18 13.98
CA LEU A 425 16.86 -13.10 13.36
C LEU A 425 16.01 -12.08 14.10
N ILE A 426 15.59 -11.01 13.42
CA ILE A 426 14.77 -9.94 14.01
C ILE A 426 13.34 -10.07 13.49
N SER A 427 12.38 -10.28 14.40
CA SER A 427 10.96 -10.45 14.08
C SER A 427 10.71 -11.44 12.93
N GLY A 428 11.53 -12.50 12.88
CA GLY A 428 11.61 -13.43 11.75
C GLY A 428 10.41 -14.38 11.66
N PHE A 429 10.11 -14.86 10.45
CA PHE A 429 9.28 -16.05 10.32
C PHE A 429 9.98 -17.25 10.97
N LEU A 430 9.20 -18.10 11.61
CA LEU A 430 9.70 -19.22 12.41
C LEU A 430 9.55 -20.56 11.67
N PRO A 431 10.45 -21.53 11.92
CA PRO A 431 10.47 -22.82 11.23
C PRO A 431 9.31 -23.73 11.61
N ASP A 432 8.77 -23.55 12.81
CA ASP A 432 7.59 -24.28 13.28
C ASP A 432 6.34 -23.45 12.93
N ARG A 433 5.34 -24.11 12.33
CA ARG A 433 4.11 -23.42 11.88
C ARG A 433 3.31 -23.00 13.11
N PRO A 434 2.74 -21.79 13.16
CA PRO A 434 1.57 -21.59 14.00
C PRO A 434 0.50 -22.56 13.48
N ASN A 435 0.07 -23.51 14.30
CA ASN A 435 -1.13 -24.26 14.00
C ASN A 435 -2.29 -23.25 13.99
N ALA A 436 -3.18 -23.30 13.00
CA ALA A 436 -4.30 -22.36 12.93
C ALA A 436 -5.22 -22.44 14.18
N ALA A 437 -5.15 -23.56 14.91
CA ALA A 437 -5.84 -23.75 16.19
C ALA A 437 -5.08 -23.20 17.41
N ASP A 438 -3.77 -22.94 17.31
CA ASP A 438 -2.92 -22.58 18.46
C ASP A 438 -2.64 -21.07 18.57
N VAL A 439 -3.01 -20.27 17.56
CA VAL A 439 -2.70 -18.83 17.48
C VAL A 439 -3.88 -18.06 16.90
N ASP A 440 -4.20 -16.91 17.48
CA ASP A 440 -5.13 -15.92 16.93
C ASP A 440 -4.50 -15.24 15.69
N THR A 441 -4.36 -16.02 14.62
CA THR A 441 -3.72 -15.60 13.37
C THR A 441 -4.70 -14.73 12.59
N PRO A 442 -4.34 -13.49 12.23
CA PRO A 442 -5.19 -12.65 11.40
C PRO A 442 -5.62 -13.38 10.12
N PRO A 443 -6.91 -13.34 9.73
CA PRO A 443 -7.44 -14.10 8.60
C PRO A 443 -6.65 -13.92 7.29
N TRP A 444 -6.19 -12.70 7.01
CA TRP A 444 -5.40 -12.41 5.81
C TRP A 444 -4.02 -13.09 5.81
N GLN A 445 -3.40 -13.28 6.99
CA GLN A 445 -2.11 -13.97 7.10
C GLN A 445 -2.27 -15.47 6.89
N ALA A 446 -3.35 -16.07 7.43
CA ALA A 446 -3.68 -17.47 7.18
C ALA A 446 -3.95 -17.72 5.68
N LEU A 447 -4.68 -16.81 5.03
CA LEU A 447 -4.91 -16.82 3.59
C LEU A 447 -3.59 -16.82 2.79
N VAL A 448 -2.69 -15.87 3.08
CA VAL A 448 -1.39 -15.77 2.40
C VAL A 448 -0.55 -17.04 2.60
N GLN A 449 -0.49 -17.59 3.81
CA GLN A 449 0.25 -18.81 4.10
C GLN A 449 -0.26 -20.03 3.32
N ILE A 450 -1.59 -20.15 3.17
CA ILE A 450 -2.19 -21.27 2.43
C ILE A 450 -1.97 -21.11 0.92
N MET A 451 -2.14 -19.90 0.38
CA MET A 451 -1.88 -19.65 -1.05
C MET A 451 -0.42 -19.82 -1.42
N ALA A 452 0.52 -19.42 -0.56
CA ALA A 452 1.95 -19.57 -0.77
C ALA A 452 2.40 -21.01 -1.05
N ARG A 453 1.62 -22.02 -0.60
CA ARG A 453 1.93 -23.45 -0.81
C ARG A 453 1.27 -24.05 -2.03
N GLY A 454 0.01 -23.69 -2.26
CA GLY A 454 -0.83 -24.40 -3.24
C GLY A 454 -1.13 -23.63 -4.51
N THR A 455 -1.15 -22.29 -4.45
CA THR A 455 -1.62 -21.44 -5.56
C THR A 455 -0.74 -20.17 -5.67
N PRO A 456 0.54 -20.31 -6.03
CA PRO A 456 1.49 -19.20 -6.05
C PRO A 456 1.14 -18.11 -7.09
N ARG A 457 0.46 -18.46 -8.19
CA ARG A 457 -0.02 -17.46 -9.16
C ARG A 457 -1.13 -16.62 -8.55
N LEU A 458 -2.05 -17.26 -7.83
CA LEU A 458 -3.09 -16.55 -7.10
C LEU A 458 -2.52 -15.64 -6.00
N LEU A 459 -1.46 -16.08 -5.31
CA LEU A 459 -0.73 -15.23 -4.36
C LEU A 459 -0.08 -14.02 -5.07
N GLN A 460 0.52 -14.22 -6.24
CA GLN A 460 1.10 -13.12 -7.02
C GLN A 460 0.03 -12.10 -7.43
N LEU A 461 -1.16 -12.56 -7.85
CA LEU A 461 -2.30 -11.69 -8.09
C LEU A 461 -2.66 -10.91 -6.82
N LEU A 462 -2.78 -11.58 -5.67
CA LEU A 462 -3.12 -10.91 -4.42
C LEU A 462 -2.07 -9.83 -4.06
N CYS A 463 -0.79 -10.12 -4.25
CA CYS A 463 0.29 -9.16 -4.02
C CYS A 463 0.15 -7.93 -4.93
N ARG A 464 -0.17 -8.12 -6.22
CA ARG A 464 -0.43 -7.04 -7.18
C ARG A 464 -1.63 -6.20 -6.78
N ALA A 465 -2.72 -6.84 -6.36
CA ALA A 465 -3.92 -6.15 -5.89
C ALA A 465 -3.65 -5.38 -4.58
N GLY A 466 -2.87 -5.94 -3.65
CA GLY A 466 -2.45 -5.24 -2.43
C GLY A 466 -1.55 -4.03 -2.70
N ALA A 467 -0.63 -4.14 -3.67
CA ALA A 467 0.17 -3.00 -4.14
C ALA A 467 -0.70 -1.91 -4.79
N GLN A 468 -1.77 -2.31 -5.49
CA GLN A 468 -2.74 -1.38 -6.05
C GLN A 468 -3.52 -0.65 -4.95
N MET A 469 -3.96 -1.37 -3.90
CA MET A 469 -4.58 -0.77 -2.72
C MET A 469 -3.66 0.28 -2.08
N LEU A 470 -2.37 -0.04 -1.85
CA LEU A 470 -1.41 0.92 -1.30
C LEU A 470 -1.34 2.23 -2.11
N ARG A 471 -1.43 2.15 -3.45
CA ARG A 471 -1.41 3.33 -4.33
C ARG A 471 -2.70 4.15 -4.26
N GLN A 472 -3.83 3.54 -3.93
CA GLN A 472 -5.16 4.16 -3.96
C GLN A 472 -5.59 4.71 -2.59
N ILE A 473 -5.53 3.89 -1.52
CA ILE A 473 -5.91 4.32 -0.16
C ILE A 473 -4.73 4.91 0.63
N GLY A 474 -3.50 4.71 0.13
CA GLY A 474 -2.29 5.21 0.75
C GLY A 474 -1.65 4.24 1.75
N ALA A 475 -0.35 4.44 2.00
CA ALA A 475 0.43 3.49 2.80
C ALA A 475 0.00 3.38 4.27
N ARG A 476 -0.57 4.46 4.86
CA ARG A 476 -0.99 4.41 6.27
C ARG A 476 -2.08 3.38 6.47
N ASP A 477 -3.14 3.46 5.66
CA ASP A 477 -4.27 2.54 5.78
C ASP A 477 -3.86 1.12 5.41
N PHE A 478 -3.03 0.94 4.38
CA PHE A 478 -2.45 -0.37 4.06
C PHE A 478 -1.73 -1.00 5.26
N TYR A 479 -0.82 -0.27 5.91
CA TYR A 479 -0.07 -0.80 7.05
C TYR A 479 -0.92 -0.96 8.31
N ARG A 480 -1.99 -0.17 8.47
CA ARG A 480 -2.94 -0.36 9.57
C ARG A 480 -3.62 -1.72 9.51
N HIS A 481 -3.96 -2.19 8.31
CA HIS A 481 -4.50 -3.53 8.10
C HIS A 481 -3.44 -4.62 8.29
N ALA A 482 -2.21 -4.38 7.81
CA ALA A 482 -1.12 -5.35 7.94
C ALA A 482 -0.61 -5.52 9.39
N TYR A 483 -0.67 -4.46 10.21
CA TYR A 483 -0.09 -4.42 11.55
C TYR A 483 -1.10 -3.96 12.62
N SER A 484 -2.24 -4.67 12.70
CA SER A 484 -3.33 -4.34 13.63
C SER A 484 -3.23 -5.03 14.99
N SER A 485 -2.47 -6.12 15.11
CA SER A 485 -2.47 -6.98 16.31
C SER A 485 -1.77 -6.34 17.53
N ALA A 486 -0.54 -5.87 17.36
CA ALA A 486 0.26 -5.35 18.48
C ALA A 486 -0.01 -3.85 18.71
N PRO A 487 -0.25 -3.39 19.95
CA PRO A 487 -0.37 -1.97 20.28
C PRO A 487 0.83 -1.12 19.82
N ALA A 488 2.06 -1.63 19.98
CA ALA A 488 3.26 -0.93 19.55
C ALA A 488 3.32 -0.76 18.03
N ASP A 489 2.93 -1.79 17.27
CA ASP A 489 2.94 -1.71 15.81
C ASP A 489 1.86 -0.74 15.30
N ARG A 490 0.66 -0.76 15.89
CA ARG A 490 -0.40 0.22 15.57
C ARG A 490 0.06 1.66 15.81
N ALA A 491 0.67 1.93 16.97
CA ALA A 491 1.24 3.24 17.27
C ALA A 491 2.34 3.64 16.26
N ALA A 492 3.15 2.67 15.83
CA ALA A 492 4.19 2.88 14.83
C ALA A 492 3.62 3.29 13.47
N VAL A 493 2.53 2.66 13.02
CA VAL A 493 1.87 2.99 11.74
C VAL A 493 1.29 4.41 11.74
N GLU A 494 0.84 4.90 12.90
CA GLU A 494 0.34 6.28 13.03
C GLU A 494 1.46 7.33 13.05
N SER A 495 2.68 6.93 13.45
CA SER A 495 3.87 7.79 13.43
C SER A 495 4.30 8.14 12.01
N GLY A 496 4.34 9.44 11.69
CA GLY A 496 4.79 9.93 10.39
C GLY A 496 6.23 9.52 10.06
N ALA A 497 7.12 9.45 11.05
CA ALA A 497 8.52 9.07 10.87
C ALA A 497 8.66 7.59 10.49
N THR A 498 7.99 6.70 11.22
CA THR A 498 8.00 5.27 10.92
C THR A 498 7.34 4.98 9.58
N LEU A 499 6.20 5.60 9.31
CA LEU A 499 5.50 5.45 8.04
C LEU A 499 6.38 5.89 6.85
N ALA A 500 7.20 6.93 7.01
CA ALA A 500 8.14 7.36 5.97
C ALA A 500 9.21 6.27 5.70
N LEU A 501 9.79 5.67 6.74
CA LEU A 501 10.76 4.57 6.61
C LEU A 501 10.15 3.33 5.94
N MET A 502 8.91 2.98 6.31
CA MET A 502 8.18 1.87 5.71
C MET A 502 7.87 2.14 4.22
N LYS A 503 7.40 3.35 3.89
CA LYS A 503 7.16 3.78 2.49
C LYS A 503 8.42 3.70 1.64
N VAL A 504 9.55 4.21 2.14
CA VAL A 504 10.83 4.13 1.43
C VAL A 504 11.25 2.67 1.24
N SER A 505 11.05 1.84 2.26
CA SER A 505 11.31 0.39 2.16
C SER A 505 10.48 -0.28 1.07
N PHE A 506 9.18 0.05 1.03
CA PHE A 506 8.24 -0.57 0.12
C PHE A 506 8.39 -0.14 -1.34
N ASN A 507 8.97 1.04 -1.61
CA ASN A 507 9.28 1.46 -2.98
C ASN A 507 10.23 0.48 -3.69
N MET A 508 11.13 -0.18 -2.95
CA MET A 508 12.01 -1.21 -3.48
C MET A 508 11.24 -2.50 -3.86
N VAL A 509 10.17 -2.80 -3.12
CA VAL A 509 9.26 -3.93 -3.42
C VAL A 509 8.48 -3.64 -4.70
N LEU A 510 7.99 -2.41 -4.84
CA LEU A 510 7.26 -1.92 -6.01
C LEU A 510 8.13 -1.65 -7.24
N ALA A 511 9.45 -1.79 -7.13
CA ALA A 511 10.40 -1.51 -8.21
C ALA A 511 10.27 -2.47 -9.39
N GLN A 512 9.77 -3.67 -9.12
CA GLN A 512 9.60 -4.78 -10.06
C GLN A 512 8.14 -5.26 -10.05
N ASP A 513 7.88 -6.43 -10.62
CA ASP A 513 6.53 -7.00 -10.77
C ASP A 513 6.04 -7.81 -9.55
N LEU A 514 6.60 -7.50 -8.38
CA LEU A 514 6.29 -8.12 -7.09
C LEU A 514 6.62 -9.62 -6.99
N ARG A 515 7.38 -10.18 -7.94
CA ARG A 515 7.84 -11.57 -7.86
C ARG A 515 8.65 -11.85 -6.61
N GLY A 516 9.65 -11.03 -6.29
CA GLY A 516 10.44 -11.19 -5.06
C GLY A 516 9.58 -11.14 -3.80
N PHE A 517 8.54 -10.30 -3.80
CA PHE A 517 7.58 -10.20 -2.69
C PHE A 517 6.72 -11.45 -2.54
N ALA A 518 6.20 -12.01 -3.63
CA ALA A 518 5.45 -13.27 -3.60
C ALA A 518 6.36 -14.46 -3.22
N GLN A 519 7.59 -14.45 -3.73
CA GLN A 519 8.61 -15.47 -3.45
C GLN A 519 8.94 -15.55 -1.95
N ASP A 520 9.02 -14.41 -1.25
CA ASP A 520 9.22 -14.39 0.21
C ASP A 520 8.19 -15.22 0.97
N PHE A 521 6.91 -15.10 0.61
CA PHE A 521 5.86 -15.88 1.25
C PHE A 521 5.93 -17.36 0.89
N LYS A 522 6.27 -17.69 -0.37
CA LYS A 522 6.49 -19.07 -0.82
C LYS A 522 7.59 -19.73 0.02
N LEU A 523 8.77 -19.10 0.08
CA LEU A 523 9.93 -19.57 0.83
C LEU A 523 9.65 -19.65 2.34
N ALA A 524 8.89 -18.69 2.88
CA ALA A 524 8.45 -18.72 4.27
C ALA A 524 7.48 -19.87 4.59
N ALA A 525 6.69 -20.29 3.60
CA ALA A 525 5.69 -21.33 3.76
C ALA A 525 6.24 -22.75 3.60
N GLU A 526 7.44 -22.90 3.00
CA GLU A 526 8.20 -24.14 2.92
C GLU A 526 8.51 -24.69 4.33
N ASP A 527 8.65 -26.01 4.46
CA ASP A 527 9.16 -26.61 5.70
C ASP A 527 10.69 -26.57 5.70
N TRP A 528 11.24 -25.55 6.36
CA TRP A 528 12.68 -25.40 6.56
C TRP A 528 13.11 -25.82 7.98
N SER A 529 12.26 -26.51 8.74
CA SER A 529 12.59 -27.02 10.09
C SER A 529 13.76 -28.00 10.08
N ALA A 530 13.93 -28.75 8.99
CA ALA A 530 15.09 -29.63 8.81
C ALA A 530 16.42 -28.87 8.70
N LEU A 531 16.41 -27.72 8.00
CA LEU A 531 17.58 -26.83 7.92
C LEU A 531 17.89 -26.28 9.32
N TRP A 532 16.84 -25.86 10.03
CA TRP A 532 16.95 -25.29 11.37
C TRP A 532 17.47 -26.28 12.41
N ARG A 533 16.95 -27.50 12.47
CA ARG A 533 17.39 -28.54 13.44
C ARG A 533 18.86 -28.92 13.27
N ARG A 534 19.40 -28.79 12.05
CA ARG A 534 20.77 -29.16 11.71
C ARG A 534 21.77 -28.02 11.89
N THR A 535 21.32 -26.81 12.23
CA THR A 535 22.22 -25.67 12.35
C THR A 535 23.13 -25.82 13.58
N ALA A 536 24.44 -25.85 13.34
CA ALA A 536 25.45 -25.76 14.39
C ALA A 536 25.81 -24.31 14.73
N LEU A 537 25.27 -23.33 13.98
CA LEU A 537 25.63 -21.92 14.16
C LEU A 537 24.94 -21.30 15.37
N PRO A 538 25.59 -20.35 16.06
CA PRO A 538 24.94 -19.56 17.10
C PRO A 538 23.84 -18.67 16.51
N VAL A 539 22.61 -18.83 17.01
CA VAL A 539 21.44 -18.07 16.55
C VAL A 539 20.76 -17.32 17.68
N ALA A 540 20.41 -16.05 17.44
CA ALA A 540 19.54 -15.27 18.31
C ALA A 540 18.23 -14.96 17.60
N LEU A 541 17.10 -15.30 18.22
CA LEU A 541 15.75 -14.88 17.85
C LEU A 541 15.39 -13.63 18.65
N ILE A 542 15.55 -12.45 18.06
CA ILE A 542 15.24 -11.16 18.67
C ILE A 542 13.79 -10.84 18.34
N HIS A 543 12.93 -10.87 19.35
CA HIS A 543 11.50 -11.02 19.13
C HIS A 543 10.65 -10.21 20.12
N GLY A 544 9.64 -9.52 19.62
CA GLY A 544 8.70 -8.78 20.46
C GLY A 544 7.81 -9.69 21.32
N ASP A 545 7.39 -9.21 22.50
CA ASP A 545 6.55 -9.96 23.43
C ASP A 545 5.04 -9.65 23.31
N GLN A 546 4.66 -8.65 22.52
CA GLN A 546 3.26 -8.31 22.28
C GLN A 546 2.55 -9.30 21.34
N PRO A 547 1.20 -9.35 21.35
CA PRO A 547 0.42 -10.24 20.49
C PRO A 547 0.69 -10.03 18.99
N GLN A 548 1.05 -11.11 18.31
CA GLN A 548 1.36 -11.17 16.88
C GLN A 548 1.29 -12.64 16.42
N ALA A 549 1.20 -12.88 15.10
CA ALA A 549 1.01 -14.24 14.57
C ALA A 549 2.18 -15.19 14.81
N TYR A 550 3.40 -14.67 14.89
CA TYR A 550 4.56 -15.42 15.35
C TYR A 550 4.82 -14.98 16.78
N ASP A 551 4.13 -15.55 17.76
CA ASP A 551 4.25 -15.09 19.14
C ASP A 551 5.56 -15.55 19.82
N LEU A 552 5.81 -15.05 21.03
CA LEU A 552 7.01 -15.39 21.78
C LEU A 552 7.07 -16.88 22.17
N ALA A 553 5.92 -17.54 22.34
CA ALA A 553 5.87 -18.97 22.64
C ALA A 553 6.35 -19.81 21.44
N LEU A 554 5.91 -19.47 20.23
CA LEU A 554 6.39 -20.08 18.99
C LEU A 554 7.90 -19.81 18.80
N ALA A 555 8.38 -18.61 19.10
CA ALA A 555 9.82 -18.31 19.06
C ALA A 555 10.62 -19.20 20.00
N ARG A 556 10.12 -19.44 21.23
CA ARG A 556 10.75 -20.36 22.20
C ARG A 556 10.74 -21.81 21.73
N ARG A 557 9.63 -22.28 21.15
CA ARG A 557 9.55 -23.62 20.52
C ARG A 557 10.56 -23.76 19.39
N ALA A 558 10.63 -22.78 18.50
CA ALA A 558 11.59 -22.73 17.41
C ALA A 558 13.04 -22.76 17.93
N ALA A 559 13.38 -21.98 18.96
CA ALA A 559 14.71 -22.02 19.56
C ALA A 559 15.06 -23.41 20.12
N ALA A 560 14.10 -24.10 20.75
CA ALA A 560 14.32 -25.44 21.29
C ALA A 560 14.62 -26.50 20.22
N LEU A 561 14.26 -26.25 18.95
CA LEU A 561 14.56 -27.15 17.84
C LEU A 561 16.02 -27.07 17.35
N ALA A 562 16.76 -26.01 17.68
CA ALA A 562 18.14 -25.80 17.24
C ALA A 562 19.10 -25.75 18.44
N PRO A 563 20.22 -26.50 18.41
CA PRO A 563 21.08 -26.69 19.59
C PRO A 563 21.72 -25.39 20.09
N ASN A 564 21.98 -24.43 19.21
CA ASN A 564 22.67 -23.18 19.52
C ASN A 564 21.78 -21.93 19.31
N ALA A 565 20.46 -22.09 19.39
CA ALA A 565 19.52 -20.99 19.26
C ALA A 565 19.03 -20.49 20.64
N CYS A 566 18.88 -19.17 20.77
CA CYS A 566 18.32 -18.53 21.96
C CYS A 566 17.30 -17.46 21.59
N VAL A 567 16.34 -17.20 22.48
CA VAL A 567 15.36 -16.11 22.31
C VAL A 567 15.82 -14.90 23.13
N ARG A 568 15.76 -13.71 22.51
CA ARG A 568 16.00 -12.40 23.11
C ARG A 568 14.70 -11.59 23.03
N PRO A 569 13.83 -11.65 24.04
CA PRO A 569 12.58 -10.90 24.03
C PRO A 569 12.83 -9.40 24.11
N ILE A 570 12.06 -8.62 23.36
CA ILE A 570 12.04 -7.16 23.43
C ILE A 570 10.71 -6.76 24.06
N GLU A 571 10.79 -6.27 25.29
CA GLU A 571 9.63 -5.88 26.09
C GLU A 571 8.85 -4.75 25.41
N GLY A 572 7.53 -4.92 25.31
CA GLY A 572 6.63 -3.93 24.73
C GLY A 572 6.70 -3.81 23.20
N ALA A 573 7.40 -4.71 22.50
CA ALA A 573 7.51 -4.68 21.05
C ALA A 573 6.58 -5.67 20.36
N GLY A 574 6.08 -5.30 19.18
CA GLY A 574 5.40 -6.19 18.24
C GLY A 574 6.32 -6.66 17.11
N GLN A 575 5.76 -6.93 15.94
CA GLN A 575 6.50 -7.40 14.76
C GLN A 575 7.41 -6.30 14.19
N LEU A 576 7.06 -5.03 14.40
CA LEU A 576 7.86 -3.88 13.97
C LEU A 576 8.95 -3.50 15.01
N ALA A 577 9.46 -4.46 15.80
CA ALA A 577 10.42 -4.22 16.87
C ALA A 577 11.65 -3.38 16.44
N ALA A 578 12.21 -3.63 15.25
CA ALA A 578 13.36 -2.87 14.74
C ALA A 578 13.05 -1.38 14.45
N LEU A 579 11.78 -1.05 14.20
CA LEU A 579 11.31 0.32 13.96
C LEU A 579 10.88 1.01 15.26
N THR A 580 10.24 0.27 16.16
CA THR A 580 9.68 0.81 17.41
C THR A 580 10.69 0.87 18.55
N HIS A 581 11.58 -0.13 18.62
CA HIS A 581 12.58 -0.30 19.67
C HIS A 581 13.98 -0.47 19.04
N PRO A 582 14.44 0.48 18.19
CA PRO A 582 15.68 0.32 17.43
C PRO A 582 16.91 0.11 18.32
N MET A 583 17.01 0.83 19.44
CA MET A 583 18.14 0.69 20.37
C MET A 583 18.13 -0.65 21.11
N PRO A 584 17.05 -1.11 21.79
CA PRO A 584 17.01 -2.44 22.39
C PRO A 584 17.34 -3.57 21.40
N VAL A 585 16.75 -3.54 20.20
CA VAL A 585 17.01 -4.53 19.15
C VAL A 585 18.48 -4.51 18.72
N ALA A 586 19.05 -3.32 18.49
CA ALA A 586 20.46 -3.20 18.11
C ALA A 586 21.41 -3.70 19.20
N HIS A 587 21.12 -3.44 20.48
CA HIS A 587 21.92 -3.93 21.60
C HIS A 587 21.89 -5.45 21.73
N GLU A 588 20.72 -6.08 21.64
CA GLU A 588 20.62 -7.55 21.67
C GLU A 588 21.29 -8.18 20.46
N THR A 589 21.14 -7.58 19.28
CA THR A 589 21.86 -7.97 18.06
C THR A 589 23.36 -7.92 18.31
N LEU A 590 23.87 -6.79 18.79
CA LEU A 590 25.29 -6.59 19.02
C LEU A 590 25.86 -7.55 20.08
N ARG A 591 25.11 -7.78 21.17
CA ARG A 591 25.48 -8.72 22.23
C ARG A 591 25.70 -10.12 21.66
N HIS A 592 24.78 -10.59 20.81
CA HIS A 592 24.90 -11.87 20.13
C HIS A 592 26.10 -11.92 19.19
N LEU A 593 26.21 -10.93 18.30
CA LEU A 593 27.29 -10.90 17.31
C LEU A 593 28.68 -10.81 17.95
N ARG A 594 28.83 -10.15 19.11
CA ARG A 594 30.10 -10.05 19.83
C ARG A 594 30.47 -11.34 20.56
N ALA A 595 29.50 -12.04 21.14
CA ALA A 595 29.75 -13.29 21.86
C ALA A 595 30.32 -14.39 20.95
N HIS A 596 30.09 -14.29 19.64
CA HIS A 596 30.47 -15.29 18.65
C HIS A 596 31.43 -14.77 17.57
N ALA A 597 31.95 -13.55 17.73
CA ALA A 597 33.04 -13.06 16.89
C ALA A 597 34.29 -13.91 17.18
N ARG A 598 34.76 -14.68 16.19
CA ARG A 598 36.03 -15.39 16.32
C ARG A 598 37.16 -14.36 16.29
N GLN A 599 38.08 -14.43 17.25
CA GLN A 599 39.27 -13.58 17.22
C GLN A 599 40.02 -13.83 15.90
N PRO A 600 40.55 -12.79 15.24
CA PRO A 600 41.40 -12.98 14.08
C PRO A 600 42.58 -13.87 14.50
N GLN A 601 42.80 -14.96 13.76
CA GLN A 601 44.06 -15.70 13.86
C GLN A 601 45.15 -14.72 13.42
N LEU A 602 45.95 -14.28 14.39
CA LEU A 602 47.11 -13.39 14.21
C LEU A 602 48.18 -14.06 13.34
#